data_AF-A0A9E2F3B1-F1
#
_entry.id   AF-A0A9E2F3B1-F1
#
_cell.length_a   1.000
_cell.length_b   1.000
_cell.length_c   1.000
_cell.angle_alpha   90.00
_cell.angle_beta   90.00
_cell.angle_gamma   90.00
#
_symmetry.space_group_name_H-M   'P 1'
#
loop_
_entity.id
_entity.type
_entity.pdbx_description
1 polymer ?
#
loop_
_entity_poly.entity_id
_entity_poly.type
_entity_poly.pdbx_seq_one_letter_code
_entity_poly.pdbx_strand_id
1 'polypeptide(L)'
;MSNNLIRLVEGRTFVIGREGHIFINSITASKRHAELKIIDGRTYLRDLNSTNGTYLLKNNHLVYFDEGYVNPLQPLLIGDQKHTILSLLAIASDFIASDDSPTQANFVNRTEKSRG
;
A
#
# COMPACT_ATOMS: atom_id res chain seq x y z
N MET A 1 -13.57 5.61 13.60
CA MET A 1 -12.12 5.57 13.34
C MET A 1 -11.82 5.42 11.84
N SER A 2 -12.35 4.42 11.13
CA SER A 2 -12.08 4.19 9.69
C SER A 2 -12.45 5.33 8.73
N ASN A 3 -13.55 6.06 8.96
CA ASN A 3 -13.98 7.12 8.03
C ASN A 3 -12.99 8.29 7.90
N ASN A 4 -12.27 8.65 8.97
CA ASN A 4 -11.27 9.73 8.89
C ASN A 4 -10.07 9.31 8.04
N LEU A 5 -9.67 8.04 8.15
CA LEU A 5 -8.56 7.50 7.38
C LEU A 5 -8.86 7.48 5.89
N ILE A 6 -10.05 7.00 5.49
CA ILE A 6 -10.48 6.99 4.09
C ILE A 6 -10.48 8.41 3.50
N ARG A 7 -10.98 9.40 4.24
CA ARG A 7 -11.00 10.81 3.78
C ARG A 7 -9.61 11.39 3.59
N LEU A 8 -8.65 11.04 4.45
CA LEU A 8 -7.26 11.52 4.35
C LEU A 8 -6.58 11.03 3.06
N VAL A 9 -6.94 9.83 2.61
CA VAL A 9 -6.32 9.18 1.45
C VAL A 9 -7.22 9.19 0.20
N GLU A 10 -8.32 9.94 0.23
CA GLU A 10 -9.30 10.04 -0.86
C GLU A 10 -8.64 10.51 -2.17
N GLY A 11 -9.03 9.90 -3.30
CA GLY A 11 -8.50 10.25 -4.63
C GLY A 11 -7.04 9.85 -4.85
N ARG A 12 -6.37 9.23 -3.87
CA ARG A 12 -4.98 8.78 -3.99
C ARG A 12 -4.91 7.31 -4.44
N THR A 13 -3.75 6.99 -5.02
CA THR A 13 -3.38 5.64 -5.45
C THR A 13 -2.10 5.21 -4.73
N PHE A 14 -2.10 4.03 -4.13
CA PHE A 14 -0.95 3.47 -3.43
C PHE A 14 -0.49 2.18 -4.07
N VAL A 15 0.82 2.06 -4.31
CA VAL A 15 1.43 0.80 -4.69
C VAL A 15 1.79 0.03 -3.42
N ILE A 16 1.35 -1.21 -3.35
CA ILE A 16 1.69 -2.16 -2.28
C ILE A 16 2.78 -3.09 -2.80
N GLY A 17 3.81 -3.34 -1.99
CA GLY A 17 4.86 -4.31 -2.32
C GLY A 17 6.17 -4.03 -1.58
N ARG A 18 7.23 -4.77 -1.92
CA ARG A 18 8.55 -4.60 -1.29
C ARG A 18 9.20 -3.25 -1.57
N GLU A 19 8.76 -2.54 -2.61
CA GLU A 19 9.27 -1.22 -3.00
C GLU A 19 8.12 -0.24 -3.28
N GLY A 20 6.94 -0.48 -2.67
CA GLY A 20 5.75 0.37 -2.83
C GLY A 20 5.62 1.45 -1.74
N HIS A 21 4.64 2.35 -1.92
CA HIS A 21 4.23 3.30 -0.88
C HIS A 21 3.80 2.57 0.41
N ILE A 22 3.14 1.42 0.24
CA ILE A 22 2.80 0.50 1.32
C ILE A 22 3.80 -0.66 1.28
N PHE A 23 4.80 -0.59 2.16
CA PHE A 23 5.86 -1.59 2.23
C PHE A 23 5.36 -2.92 2.81
N ILE A 24 5.64 -4.01 2.10
CA ILE A 24 5.40 -5.38 2.57
C ILE A 24 6.72 -6.09 2.78
N ASN A 25 7.02 -6.45 4.03
CA ASN A 25 8.24 -7.17 4.40
C ASN A 25 8.12 -8.67 4.11
N SER A 26 8.11 -9.05 2.84
CA SER A 26 8.04 -10.44 2.41
C SER A 26 8.76 -10.68 1.12
N ILE A 27 9.65 -11.67 1.10
CA ILE A 27 10.37 -12.08 -0.11
C ILE A 27 9.44 -12.63 -1.20
N THR A 28 8.27 -13.12 -0.81
CA THR A 28 7.26 -13.66 -1.75
C THR A 28 6.34 -12.56 -2.29
N ALA A 29 6.42 -11.34 -1.78
CA ALA A 29 5.76 -10.19 -2.39
C ALA A 29 6.61 -9.63 -3.55
N SER A 30 5.98 -9.33 -4.69
CA SER A 30 6.60 -8.54 -5.76
C SER A 30 6.95 -7.12 -5.28
N LYS A 31 7.89 -6.46 -5.98
CA LYS A 31 8.29 -5.06 -5.71
C LYS A 31 7.11 -4.11 -5.81
N ARG A 32 6.35 -4.25 -6.91
CA ARG A 32 5.03 -3.65 -7.15
C ARG A 32 4.05 -4.82 -7.27
N HIS A 33 3.31 -5.09 -6.20
CA HIS A 33 2.49 -6.28 -6.09
C HIS A 33 1.03 -5.99 -6.41
N ALA A 34 0.48 -4.99 -5.75
CA ALA A 34 -0.91 -4.59 -5.91
C ALA A 34 -1.02 -3.05 -5.87
N GLU A 35 -2.16 -2.55 -6.30
CA GLU A 35 -2.55 -1.15 -6.29
C GLU A 35 -3.81 -0.99 -5.46
N LEU A 36 -3.79 -0.03 -4.54
CA LEU A 36 -4.93 0.35 -3.72
C LEU A 36 -5.35 1.79 -4.07
N LYS A 37 -6.59 1.96 -4.49
CA LYS A 37 -7.20 3.26 -4.80
C LYS A 37 -8.36 3.55 -3.87
N ILE A 38 -8.57 4.82 -3.59
CA ILE A 38 -9.76 5.30 -2.89
C ILE A 38 -10.57 6.15 -3.85
N ILE A 39 -11.76 5.66 -4.18
CA ILE A 39 -12.67 6.20 -5.19
C ILE A 39 -14.03 6.37 -4.53
N ASP A 40 -14.50 7.62 -4.43
CA ASP A 40 -15.78 7.98 -3.81
C ASP A 40 -15.95 7.37 -2.41
N GLY A 41 -14.88 7.43 -1.60
CA GLY A 41 -14.86 6.87 -0.24
C GLY A 41 -14.83 5.34 -0.17
N ARG A 42 -14.58 4.65 -1.29
CA ARG A 42 -14.51 3.19 -1.37
C ARG A 42 -13.13 2.73 -1.78
N THR A 43 -12.68 1.62 -1.21
CA THR A 43 -11.39 1.00 -1.52
C THR A 43 -11.51 0.07 -2.71
N TYR A 44 -10.74 0.37 -3.76
CA TYR A 44 -10.56 -0.47 -4.94
C TYR A 44 -9.16 -1.07 -4.91
N LEU A 45 -9.06 -2.39 -5.02
CA LEU A 45 -7.80 -3.12 -5.02
C LEU A 45 -7.61 -3.77 -6.39
N ARG A 46 -6.37 -3.80 -6.88
CA ARG A 46 -5.98 -4.47 -8.12
C ARG A 46 -4.62 -5.15 -7.96
N ASP A 47 -4.51 -6.41 -8.31
CA ASP A 47 -3.24 -7.11 -8.49
C ASP A 47 -2.52 -6.55 -9.72
N LEU A 48 -1.20 -6.34 -9.62
CA LEU A 48 -0.38 -5.78 -10.69
C LEU A 48 0.38 -6.88 -11.46
N ASN A 49 -0.28 -7.99 -11.74
CA ASN A 49 0.34 -9.22 -12.25
C ASN A 49 1.50 -9.66 -11.37
N SER A 50 1.24 -9.73 -10.06
CA SER A 50 2.24 -10.13 -9.09
C SER A 50 2.66 -11.59 -9.30
N THR A 51 3.87 -11.93 -8.84
CA THR A 51 4.45 -13.27 -9.06
C THR A 51 3.67 -14.37 -8.36
N ASN A 52 3.20 -14.10 -7.14
CA ASN A 52 2.50 -15.09 -6.31
C ASN A 52 0.98 -14.84 -6.22
N GLY A 53 0.48 -13.72 -6.75
CA GLY A 53 -0.92 -13.34 -6.71
C GLY A 53 -1.33 -12.64 -5.40
N THR A 54 -2.41 -11.88 -5.51
CA THR A 54 -3.15 -11.30 -4.38
C THR A 54 -4.34 -12.19 -4.04
N TYR A 55 -4.60 -12.44 -2.74
CA TYR A 55 -5.70 -13.31 -2.31
C TYR A 55 -6.56 -12.68 -1.24
N LEU A 56 -7.87 -12.80 -1.35
CA LEU A 56 -8.79 -12.52 -0.24
C LEU A 56 -8.94 -13.76 0.63
N LEU A 57 -8.93 -13.58 1.95
CA LEU A 57 -9.27 -14.63 2.89
C LEU A 57 -10.78 -14.58 3.18
N LYS A 58 -11.52 -15.58 2.70
CA LYS A 58 -12.98 -15.72 2.88
C LYS A 58 -13.29 -17.07 3.49
N ASN A 59 -13.95 -17.10 4.65
CA ASN A 59 -14.33 -18.34 5.34
C ASN A 59 -13.16 -19.33 5.46
N ASN A 60 -11.98 -18.83 5.87
CA ASN A 60 -10.74 -19.61 5.98
C ASN A 60 -10.14 -20.12 4.65
N HIS A 61 -10.70 -19.72 3.50
CA HIS A 61 -10.18 -20.09 2.18
C HIS A 61 -9.55 -18.89 1.49
N LEU A 62 -8.46 -19.15 0.76
CA LEU A 62 -7.83 -18.17 -0.12
C LEU A 62 -8.55 -18.14 -1.45
N VAL A 63 -8.99 -16.96 -1.86
CA VAL A 63 -9.64 -16.72 -3.14
C VAL A 63 -8.75 -15.75 -3.91
N TYR A 64 -8.25 -16.18 -5.07
CA TYR A 64 -7.49 -15.32 -5.96
C TYR A 64 -8.29 -14.06 -6.29
N PHE A 65 -7.61 -12.93 -6.30
CA PHE A 65 -8.24 -11.64 -6.48
C PHE A 65 -7.46 -10.83 -7.51
N ASP A 66 -8.08 -10.63 -8.66
CA ASP A 66 -7.53 -9.80 -9.74
C ASP A 66 -7.80 -8.32 -9.44
N GLU A 67 -9.05 -7.89 -9.48
CA GLU A 67 -9.41 -6.51 -9.11
C GLU A 67 -10.85 -6.35 -8.63
N GLY A 68 -11.11 -5.26 -7.92
CA GLY A 68 -12.46 -4.83 -7.53
C GLY A 68 -12.53 -4.06 -6.22
N TYR A 69 -13.75 -3.68 -5.85
CA TYR A 69 -14.02 -3.05 -4.56
C TYR A 69 -13.93 -4.06 -3.42
N VAL A 70 -13.27 -3.65 -2.35
CA VAL A 70 -13.01 -4.48 -1.15
C VAL A 70 -13.48 -3.76 0.10
N ASN A 71 -13.93 -4.51 1.11
CA ASN A 71 -14.32 -3.94 2.40
C ASN A 71 -13.06 -3.57 3.22
N PRO A 72 -13.02 -2.46 3.98
CA PRO A 72 -11.88 -2.12 4.84
C PRO A 72 -11.45 -3.23 5.82
N LEU A 73 -12.39 -4.04 6.31
CA LEU A 73 -12.11 -5.15 7.22
C LEU A 73 -11.79 -6.46 6.50
N GLN A 74 -11.87 -6.51 5.17
CA GLN A 74 -11.55 -7.70 4.38
C GLN A 74 -10.08 -8.10 4.62
N PRO A 75 -9.81 -9.30 5.16
CA PRO A 75 -8.45 -9.80 5.25
C PRO A 75 -7.98 -10.29 3.88
N LEU A 76 -6.71 -10.06 3.59
CA LEU A 76 -6.05 -10.47 2.35
C LEU A 76 -4.63 -10.94 2.62
N LEU A 77 -4.06 -11.64 1.65
CA LEU A 77 -2.66 -11.99 1.60
C LEU A 77 -1.99 -11.28 0.43
N ILE A 78 -0.80 -10.73 0.71
CA ILE A 78 0.14 -10.18 -0.27
C ILE A 78 1.49 -10.83 0.00
N GLY A 79 1.93 -11.70 -0.90
CA GLY A 79 2.96 -12.68 -0.56
C GLY A 79 2.46 -13.63 0.52
N ASP A 80 3.25 -13.84 1.57
CA ASP A 80 2.91 -14.66 2.74
C ASP A 80 2.36 -13.84 3.93
N GLN A 81 2.20 -12.52 3.76
CA GLN A 81 1.75 -11.64 4.83
C GLN A 81 0.24 -11.43 4.79
N LYS A 82 -0.40 -11.62 5.95
CA LYS A 82 -1.82 -11.34 6.13
C LYS A 82 -2.03 -9.91 6.60
N HIS A 83 -2.86 -9.17 5.88
CA HIS A 83 -3.28 -7.82 6.23
C HIS A 83 -4.81 -7.70 6.17
N THR A 84 -5.33 -6.58 6.66
CA THR A 84 -6.65 -6.07 6.25
C THR A 84 -6.46 -4.83 5.39
N ILE A 85 -7.44 -4.50 4.56
CA ILE A 85 -7.44 -3.25 3.79
C ILE A 85 -7.24 -2.04 4.72
N LEU A 86 -7.87 -2.05 5.90
CA LEU A 86 -7.73 -1.00 6.91
C LEU A 86 -6.28 -0.86 7.40
N SER A 87 -5.57 -1.97 7.64
CA SER A 87 -4.16 -1.91 8.03
C SER A 87 -3.26 -1.35 6.91
N LEU A 88 -3.58 -1.64 5.65
CA LEU A 88 -2.85 -1.10 4.50
C LEU A 88 -3.09 0.40 4.34
N LEU A 89 -4.33 0.86 4.53
CA LEU A 89 -4.67 2.29 4.54
C LEU A 89 -3.95 3.04 5.67
N ALA A 90 -3.76 2.43 6.85
CA ALA A 90 -3.06 3.06 7.96
C ALA A 90 -1.58 3.28 7.62
N ILE A 91 -0.93 2.29 7.00
CA ILE A 91 0.45 2.45 6.50
C ILE A 91 0.51 3.57 5.44
N ALA A 92 -0.49 3.62 4.55
CA ALA A 92 -0.56 4.66 3.53
C ALA A 92 -0.73 6.08 4.12
N SER A 93 -1.49 6.24 5.20
CA SER A 93 -1.61 7.56 5.85
C SER A 93 -0.30 8.03 6.46
N ASP A 94 0.48 7.12 7.03
CA ASP A 94 1.79 7.46 7.61
C ASP A 94 2.77 7.90 6.52
N PHE A 95 2.70 7.26 5.34
CA PHE A 95 3.46 7.68 4.16
C PHE A 95 3.12 9.11 3.75
N ILE A 96 1.83 9.48 3.67
CA ILE A 96 1.40 10.85 3.36
C ILE A 96 1.93 11.83 4.40
N ALA A 97 1.80 11.51 5.69
CA ALA A 97 2.28 12.39 6.75
C ALA A 97 3.81 12.63 6.67
N SER A 98 4.56 11.64 6.19
CA SER A 98 6.01 11.76 5.96
C SER A 98 6.37 12.57 4.71
N ASP A 99 5.54 12.53 3.67
CA ASP A 99 5.74 13.25 2.40
C ASP A 99 5.31 14.72 2.51
N ASP A 100 4.23 15.00 3.25
CA ASP A 100 3.75 16.36 3.55
C ASP A 100 4.61 17.10 4.62
N SER A 101 5.64 16.43 5.17
CA SER A 101 6.58 17.05 6.10
C SER A 101 7.66 17.84 5.33
N PRO A 102 7.87 19.16 5.58
CA PRO A 102 8.83 20.01 4.85
C PRO A 102 10.33 19.69 5.09
N THR A 103 10.70 18.48 5.53
CA THR A 103 12.03 18.17 6.07
C THR A 103 12.86 17.16 5.26
N GLN A 104 12.61 17.00 3.96
CA GLN A 104 13.53 16.23 3.08
C GLN A 104 14.09 17.01 1.88
N ALA A 105 14.07 18.35 1.93
CA ALA A 105 14.83 19.18 0.98
C ALA A 105 16.32 19.38 1.35
N ASN A 106 16.82 18.83 2.47
CA ASN A 106 18.16 19.14 2.99
C ASN A 106 19.19 17.98 3.00
N PHE A 107 18.91 16.83 2.38
CA PHE A 107 19.90 15.75 2.29
C PHE A 107 20.58 15.58 0.93
N VAL A 108 20.25 16.40 -0.07
CA VAL A 108 20.89 16.32 -1.41
C VAL A 108 22.09 17.28 -1.56
N ASN A 109 22.33 18.22 -0.65
CA ASN A 109 23.46 19.16 -0.73
C ASN A 109 24.73 18.74 0.03
N ARG A 110 24.99 17.43 0.19
CA ARG A 110 26.23 16.94 0.81
C ARG A 110 26.87 15.77 0.05
N THR A 111 27.01 15.87 -1.26
CA THR A 111 27.96 15.05 -2.02
C THR A 111 28.74 15.79 -3.12
N GLU A 112 28.62 17.12 -3.23
CA GLU A 112 29.47 17.94 -4.11
C GLU A 112 30.39 18.90 -3.33
N LYS A 113 31.21 18.36 -2.41
CA LYS A 113 32.39 19.09 -1.91
C LYS A 113 33.49 18.13 -1.41
N SER A 114 33.94 17.25 -2.29
CA SER A 114 35.21 16.52 -2.11
C SER A 114 35.78 16.02 -3.44
N ARG A 115 35.80 16.87 -4.46
CA ARG A 115 36.75 16.78 -5.58
C ARG A 115 37.14 18.19 -5.99
N GLY A 116 38.16 18.70 -5.30
CA GLY A 116 38.92 19.91 -5.57
C GLY A 116 40.25 19.75 -4.88
#